data_AF-A0A3M2G793-F1
#
_entry.id   AF-A0A3M2G793-F1
#
_cell.length_a   1.000
_cell.length_b   1.000
_cell.length_c   1.000
_cell.angle_alpha   90.00
_cell.angle_beta   90.00
_cell.angle_gamma   90.00
#
_symmetry.space_group_name_H-M   'P 1'
#
loop_
_entity.id
_entity.type
_entity.pdbx_description
1 polymer ?
#
loop_
_entity_poly.entity_id
_entity_poly.type
_entity_poly.pdbx_seq_one_letter_code
_entity_poly.pdbx_strand_id
1 'polypeptide(L)'
;MRCVMHIVKGDTVLVISGNDRGKTGKVLKVLRKGRSRWQRNKRIRSYAKERLVVVEHVNFIKRHTRKNMSQAMPEGGILEREAPVHISNLMLVCPNCGAPTRAASRVLDNNERIRICKKCGDDIPKPQNA
;
A
#
# COMPACT_ATOMS: atom_id res chain seq x y z
N MET A 1 0.97 15.24 -14.12
CA MET A 1 1.83 14.58 -13.12
C MET A 1 1.44 13.13 -12.88
N ARG A 2 2.39 12.18 -12.95
CA ARG A 2 2.23 10.82 -12.40
C ARG A 2 2.58 10.90 -10.91
N CYS A 3 1.78 10.30 -10.03
CA CYS A 3 2.10 10.27 -8.61
C CYS A 3 3.17 9.19 -8.39
N VAL A 4 4.41 9.59 -8.14
CA VAL A 4 5.52 8.67 -7.85
C VAL A 4 5.41 8.24 -6.39
N MET A 5 5.35 6.94 -6.16
CA MET A 5 5.28 6.33 -4.83
C MET A 5 6.49 5.41 -4.67
N HIS A 6 7.06 5.40 -3.46
CA HIS A 6 8.27 4.63 -3.14
C HIS A 6 7.97 3.15 -2.85
N ILE A 7 6.70 2.85 -2.53
CA ILE A 7 6.17 1.52 -2.20
C ILE A 7 5.31 1.02 -3.36
N VAL A 8 5.46 -0.26 -3.69
CA VAL A 8 4.78 -0.98 -4.77
C VAL A 8 4.00 -2.16 -4.18
N LYS A 9 3.00 -2.65 -4.91
CA LYS A 9 2.24 -3.85 -4.54
C LYS A 9 3.19 -5.03 -4.38
N GLY A 10 3.08 -5.78 -3.29
CA GLY A 10 3.94 -6.92 -2.97
C GLY A 10 5.20 -6.59 -2.18
N ASP A 11 5.49 -5.31 -1.92
CA ASP A 11 6.57 -4.95 -0.99
C ASP A 11 6.20 -5.37 0.45
N THR A 12 7.21 -5.73 1.24
CA THR A 12 7.07 -5.93 2.68
C THR A 12 7.34 -4.60 3.40
N VAL A 13 6.43 -4.20 4.28
CA VAL A 13 6.48 -2.92 4.96
C VAL A 13 6.30 -3.07 6.47
N LEU A 14 6.92 -2.17 7.22
CA LEU A 14 6.75 -2.00 8.65
C LEU A 14 5.91 -0.76 8.92
N VAL A 15 4.95 -0.86 9.84
CA VAL A 15 4.18 0.29 10.33
C VAL A 15 5.00 1.08 11.34
N ILE A 16 5.30 2.35 11.04
CA ILE A 16 6.10 3.25 11.88
C ILE A 16 5.24 3.89 12.98
N SER A 17 4.02 4.28 12.65
CA SER A 17 3.14 5.09 13.50
C SER A 17 1.68 4.67 13.37
N GLY A 18 0.87 4.97 14.39
CA GLY A 18 -0.53 4.56 14.51
C GLY A 18 -0.73 3.39 15.47
N ASN A 19 -1.96 2.87 15.52
CA ASN A 19 -2.37 1.81 16.45
C ASN A 19 -1.65 0.49 16.19
N ASP A 20 -1.31 0.22 14.92
CA ASP A 20 -0.64 -1.00 14.48
C ASP A 20 0.89 -0.85 14.39
N ARG A 21 1.47 0.10 15.14
CA ARG A 21 2.92 0.35 15.15
C ARG A 21 3.72 -0.91 15.46
N GLY A 22 4.76 -1.16 14.67
CA GLY A 22 5.66 -2.31 14.82
C GLY A 22 5.22 -3.56 14.07
N LYS A 23 3.98 -3.63 13.57
CA LYS A 23 3.55 -4.74 12.73
C LYS A 23 4.20 -4.66 11.35
N THR A 24 4.59 -5.83 10.84
CA THR A 24 5.05 -6.02 9.46
C THR A 24 3.97 -6.69 8.64
N GLY A 25 3.82 -6.29 7.38
CA GLY A 25 2.86 -6.91 6.46
C GLY A 25 3.24 -6.68 5.00
N LYS A 26 2.62 -7.43 4.10
CA LYS A 26 2.78 -7.24 2.66
C LYS A 26 1.76 -6.24 2.14
N VAL A 27 2.14 -5.51 1.10
CA VAL A 27 1.26 -4.55 0.44
C VAL A 27 0.33 -5.25 -0.53
N LEU A 28 -0.97 -5.26 -0.24
CA LEU A 28 -1.99 -5.83 -1.12
C LEU A 28 -2.33 -4.91 -2.28
N LYS A 29 -2.55 -3.62 -1.98
CA LYS A 29 -3.03 -2.66 -2.96
C LYS A 29 -2.52 -1.26 -2.66
N VAL A 30 -2.02 -0.61 -3.70
CA VAL A 30 -1.66 0.81 -3.65
C VAL A 30 -2.76 1.62 -4.32
N LEU A 31 -3.43 2.49 -3.57
CA LEU A 31 -4.51 3.33 -4.07
C LEU A 31 -3.91 4.58 -4.71
N ARG A 32 -3.68 4.51 -6.03
CA ARG A 32 -3.20 5.64 -6.82
C ARG A 32 -4.36 6.53 -7.26
N LYS A 33 -4.13 7.85 -7.31
CA LYS A 33 -5.06 8.79 -7.94
C LYS A 33 -5.24 8.45 -9.42
N GLY A 34 -6.42 7.99 -9.80
CA GLY A 34 -6.82 7.95 -11.21
C GLY A 34 -7.03 9.37 -11.75
N ARG A 35 -6.46 9.70 -12.92
CA ARG A 35 -6.95 10.84 -13.69
C ARG A 35 -8.27 10.42 -14.31
N SER A 36 -9.39 10.68 -13.66
CA SER A 36 -10.68 10.48 -14.32
C SER A 36 -10.90 11.61 -15.33
N ARG A 37 -11.05 11.24 -16.61
CA ARG A 37 -11.59 12.08 -17.71
C ARG A 37 -13.11 12.32 -17.54
N TRP A 38 -13.70 11.79 -16.46
CA TRP A 38 -15.12 11.68 -16.19
C TRP A 38 -15.40 12.06 -14.71
N GLN A 39 -15.18 13.32 -14.35
CA GLN A 39 -15.53 13.86 -13.01
C GLN A 39 -17.02 14.23 -12.88
N ARG A 40 -17.94 13.62 -13.65
CA ARG A 40 -19.35 14.04 -13.67
C ARG A 40 -20.24 13.44 -12.58
N ASN A 41 -20.04 12.21 -12.10
CA ASN A 41 -20.79 11.74 -10.94
C ASN A 41 -20.00 11.89 -9.63
N LYS A 42 -20.00 13.16 -9.20
CA LYS A 42 -19.54 13.73 -7.94
C LYS A 42 -20.24 13.10 -6.74
N ARG A 43 -19.84 11.88 -6.37
CA ARG A 43 -20.05 11.33 -5.02
C ARG A 43 -18.81 10.66 -4.42
N ILE A 44 -17.63 10.96 -4.97
CA ILE A 44 -16.33 10.71 -4.33
C ILE A 44 -15.77 12.11 -4.00
N ARG A 45 -16.35 12.76 -2.98
CA ARG A 45 -15.82 14.02 -2.46
C ARG A 45 -14.54 13.69 -1.66
N SER A 46 -13.52 14.54 -1.83
CA SER A 46 -12.28 14.69 -1.03
C SER A 46 -11.17 13.61 -1.01
N TYR A 47 -11.40 12.30 -1.16
CA TYR A 47 -10.30 11.29 -1.02
C TYR A 47 -9.23 11.25 -2.14
N ALA A 48 -9.33 12.12 -3.16
CA ALA A 48 -8.52 12.08 -4.37
C ALA A 48 -7.06 12.58 -4.22
N LYS A 49 -6.58 12.85 -3.00
CA LYS A 49 -5.21 13.34 -2.73
C LYS A 49 -4.38 12.41 -1.85
N GLU A 50 -4.98 11.39 -1.26
CA GLU A 50 -4.32 10.66 -0.18
C GLU A 50 -3.53 9.47 -0.73
N ARG A 51 -2.24 9.38 -0.37
CA ARG A 51 -1.34 8.31 -0.79
C ARG A 51 -1.59 7.10 0.11
N LEU A 52 -2.65 6.36 -0.18
CA LEU A 52 -3.15 5.27 0.66
C LEU A 52 -2.71 3.90 0.14
N VAL A 53 -2.45 3.00 1.07
CA VAL A 53 -1.97 1.64 0.82
C VAL A 53 -2.72 0.67 1.74
N VAL A 54 -3.20 -0.44 1.20
CA VAL A 54 -3.78 -1.54 1.99
C VAL A 54 -2.67 -2.56 2.25
N VAL A 55 -2.47 -2.90 3.50
CA VAL A 55 -1.42 -3.81 4.00
C VAL A 55 -2.10 -4.97 4.71
N GLU A 56 -1.58 -6.18 4.50
CA GLU A 56 -2.06 -7.40 5.16
C GLU A 56 -2.00 -7.28 6.69
N HIS A 57 -3.06 -7.69 7.37
CA HIS A 57 -3.16 -7.77 8.82
C HIS A 57 -2.94 -6.46 9.58
N VAL A 58 -3.16 -5.33 8.90
CA VAL A 58 -2.99 -3.98 9.47
C VAL A 58 -4.29 -3.18 9.32
N ASN A 59 -4.62 -2.38 10.33
CA ASN A 59 -5.72 -1.42 10.33
C ASN A 59 -7.10 -2.06 10.07
N PHE A 60 -7.52 -2.99 10.93
CA PHE A 60 -8.84 -3.62 10.82
C PHE A 60 -9.97 -2.66 11.22
N ILE A 61 -10.99 -2.59 10.38
CA ILE A 61 -12.24 -1.88 10.65
C ILE A 61 -13.42 -2.85 10.63
N LYS A 62 -14.33 -2.65 11.59
CA LYS A 62 -15.62 -3.35 11.62
C LYS A 62 -16.60 -2.63 10.70
N ARG A 63 -17.07 -3.33 9.67
CA ARG A 63 -18.04 -2.81 8.71
C ARG A 63 -19.34 -3.61 8.79
N HIS A 64 -20.39 -2.92 9.22
CA HIS A 64 -21.76 -3.42 9.13
C HIS A 64 -22.14 -3.52 7.65
N THR A 65 -22.46 -4.73 7.20
CA THR A 65 -22.85 -5.01 5.82
C THR A 65 -24.29 -5.52 5.83
N ARG A 66 -25.14 -4.90 5.01
CA ARG A 66 -26.52 -5.36 4.81
C ARG A 66 -26.51 -6.68 4.05
N LYS A 67 -27.53 -7.50 4.28
CA LYS A 67 -27.77 -8.73 3.51
C LYS A 67 -27.81 -8.39 2.03
N ASN A 68 -27.04 -9.09 1.21
CA ASN A 68 -27.10 -8.99 -0.24
C ASN A 68 -27.56 -10.33 -0.82
N MET A 69 -28.40 -10.26 -1.86
CA MET A 69 -28.94 -11.45 -2.55
C MET A 69 -27.87 -12.18 -3.37
N SER A 70 -26.71 -11.54 -3.62
CA SER A 70 -25.57 -12.17 -4.26
C SER A 70 -24.80 -13.05 -3.26
N GLN A 71 -24.42 -14.26 -3.70
CA GLN A 71 -23.82 -15.37 -2.94
C GLN A 71 -22.65 -15.03 -1.98
N ALA A 72 -22.08 -13.83 -2.04
CA ALA A 72 -20.95 -13.47 -1.21
C ALA A 72 -21.28 -13.42 0.30
N MET A 73 -22.47 -12.92 0.72
CA MET A 73 -22.87 -12.84 2.14
C MET A 73 -24.42 -12.80 2.33
N PRO A 74 -25.12 -13.95 2.21
CA PRO A 74 -26.58 -14.01 2.30
C PRO A 74 -27.16 -13.63 3.68
N GLU A 75 -26.42 -13.87 4.76
CA GLU A 75 -26.90 -13.62 6.14
C GLU A 75 -26.66 -12.18 6.63
N GLY A 76 -25.84 -11.40 5.93
CA GLY A 76 -25.37 -10.10 6.41
C GLY A 76 -24.58 -10.20 7.72
N GLY A 77 -24.07 -9.09 8.24
CA GLY A 77 -23.35 -9.11 9.53
C GLY A 77 -22.28 -8.04 9.68
N ILE A 78 -21.54 -8.14 10.78
CA ILE A 78 -20.36 -7.31 11.07
C ILE A 78 -19.15 -8.01 10.45
N LEU A 79 -18.62 -7.46 9.36
CA LEU A 79 -17.42 -7.99 8.70
C LEU A 79 -16.20 -7.16 9.11
N GLU A 80 -15.11 -7.84 9.44
CA GLU A 80 -13.80 -7.19 9.62
C GLU A 80 -13.08 -7.08 8.27
N ARG A 81 -12.56 -5.89 7.98
CA ARG A 81 -11.81 -5.63 6.74
C ARG A 81 -10.60 -4.77 7.03
N GLU A 82 -9.54 -5.01 6.31
CA GLU A 82 -8.35 -4.15 6.32
C GLU A 82 -8.69 -2.80 5.68
N ALA A 83 -8.36 -1.73 6.40
CA ALA A 83 -8.52 -0.37 5.94
C ALA A 83 -7.19 0.19 5.42
N PRO A 84 -7.25 1.15 4.47
CA PRO A 84 -6.03 1.76 3.95
C PRO A 84 -5.27 2.54 5.01
N VAL A 85 -3.94 2.51 4.92
CA VAL A 85 -2.99 3.28 5.73
C VAL A 85 -2.26 4.28 4.84
N HIS A 86 -1.90 5.43 5.39
CA HIS A 86 -1.14 6.43 4.65
C HIS A 86 0.33 6.01 4.46
N ILE A 87 0.89 6.25 3.27
CA ILE A 87 2.24 5.80 2.88
C ILE A 87 3.35 6.35 3.79
N SER A 88 3.14 7.50 4.43
CA SER A 88 4.13 8.10 5.35
C SER A 88 4.31 7.30 6.63
N ASN A 89 3.32 6.50 7.01
CA ASN A 89 3.35 5.70 8.23
C ASN A 89 3.95 4.31 7.98
N LEU A 90 4.44 4.05 6.76
CA LEU A 90 5.01 2.78 6.35
C LEU A 90 6.48 2.96 5.99
N MET A 91 7.31 2.00 6.38
CA MET A 91 8.72 1.89 5.95
C MET A 91 8.92 0.59 5.18
N LEU A 92 9.74 0.61 4.13
CA LEU A 92 10.11 -0.61 3.42
C LEU A 92 11.00 -1.48 4.29
N VAL A 93 10.71 -2.78 4.35
CA VAL A 93 11.60 -3.77 4.94
C VAL A 93 12.47 -4.32 3.82
N CYS A 94 13.79 -4.26 4.00
CA CYS A 94 14.71 -4.82 3.02
C CYS A 94 14.67 -6.35 3.11
N PRO A 95 14.54 -7.08 1.99
CA PRO A 95 14.50 -8.54 2.01
C PRO A 95 15.83 -9.17 2.44
N ASN A 96 16.97 -8.50 2.22
CA ASN A 96 18.27 -9.04 2.56
C ASN A 96 18.62 -8.87 4.05
N CYS A 97 18.47 -7.65 4.59
CA CYS A 97 18.84 -7.37 5.97
C CYS A 97 17.69 -7.43 6.98
N GLY A 98 16.44 -7.58 6.54
CA GLY A 98 15.24 -7.61 7.40
C GLY A 98 14.95 -6.30 8.14
N ALA A 99 15.81 -5.29 7.99
CA ALA A 99 15.68 -4.02 8.68
C ALA A 99 14.75 -3.06 7.93
N PRO A 100 13.99 -2.21 8.65
CA PRO A 100 13.23 -1.13 8.04
C PRO A 100 14.19 -0.07 7.50
N THR A 101 14.06 0.28 6.23
CA THR A 101 15.03 1.07 5.46
C THR A 101 14.35 2.10 4.56
N ARG A 102 15.09 3.16 4.25
CA ARG A 102 14.72 4.12 3.20
C ARG A 102 15.27 3.63 1.86
N ALA A 103 14.46 3.67 0.81
CA ALA A 103 14.89 3.34 -0.55
C ALA A 103 15.63 4.53 -1.19
N ALA A 104 16.84 4.30 -1.66
CA ALA A 104 17.54 5.13 -2.63
C ALA A 104 17.27 4.62 -4.05
N SER A 105 17.67 5.36 -5.08
CA SER A 105 17.61 4.91 -6.47
C SER A 105 19.00 4.94 -7.07
N ARG A 106 19.37 3.89 -7.80
CA ARG A 106 20.59 3.83 -8.64
C ARG A 106 20.16 3.55 -10.07
N VAL A 107 20.91 4.14 -11.00
CA VAL A 107 20.77 3.87 -12.43
C VAL A 107 21.81 2.82 -12.79
N LEU A 108 21.40 1.71 -13.40
CA LEU A 108 22.30 0.70 -13.96
C LEU A 108 22.74 1.12 -15.37
N ASP A 109 23.75 0.45 -15.90
CA ASP A 109 24.30 0.69 -17.25
C ASP A 109 23.23 0.54 -18.36
N ASN A 110 22.20 -0.28 -18.09
CA ASN A 110 21.05 -0.48 -18.96
C ASN A 110 20.01 0.67 -18.89
N ASN A 111 20.33 1.80 -18.26
CA ASN A 111 19.44 2.94 -17.97
C ASN A 111 18.22 2.61 -17.08
N GLU A 112 18.18 1.43 -16.47
CA GLU A 112 17.11 1.04 -15.55
C GLU A 112 17.32 1.62 -14.15
N ARG A 113 16.23 2.10 -13.54
CA ARG A 113 16.22 2.62 -12.16
C ARG A 113 15.79 1.53 -11.18
N ILE A 114 16.75 1.08 -10.39
CA ILE A 114 16.56 0.13 -9.29
C ILE A 114 16.48 0.85 -7.94
N ARG A 115 15.82 0.21 -6.96
CA ARG A 115 15.75 0.70 -5.59
C ARG A 115 16.88 0.06 -4.80
N ILE A 116 17.54 0.84 -3.95
CA ILE A 116 18.64 0.37 -3.11
C ILE A 116 18.33 0.63 -1.64
N CYS A 117 18.68 -0.33 -0.80
CA CYS A 117 18.63 -0.18 0.64
C CYS A 117 19.73 0.77 1.13
N LYS A 118 19.38 1.84 1.85
CA LYS A 118 20.39 2.75 2.44
C LYS A 118 21.22 2.14 3.58
N LYS A 119 20.80 1.02 4.18
CA LYS A 119 21.53 0.40 5.30
C LYS A 119 22.58 -0.60 4.83
N CYS A 120 22.22 -1.52 3.95
CA CYS A 120 23.12 -2.55 3.45
C CYS A 120 23.68 -2.27 2.05
N GLY A 121 23.12 -1.32 1.30
CA GLY A 121 23.56 -1.02 -0.06
C GLY A 121 23.05 -2.02 -1.11
N ASP A 122 22.29 -3.03 -0.70
CA ASP A 122 21.74 -4.06 -1.58
C ASP A 122 20.51 -3.59 -2.36
N ASP A 123 20.25 -4.29 -3.45
CA ASP A 123 19.14 -4.03 -4.35
C ASP A 123 17.81 -4.54 -3.76
N ILE A 124 16.80 -3.67 -3.80
CA ILE A 124 15.42 -4.01 -3.47
C ILE A 124 14.66 -4.16 -4.80
N PRO A 125 14.46 -5.40 -5.28
CA PRO A 125 13.80 -5.62 -6.56
C PRO A 125 12.37 -5.07 -6.54
N LYS A 126 11.84 -4.73 -7.72
CA LYS A 126 10.41 -4.48 -7.87
C LYS A 126 9.72 -5.84 -7.95
N PRO A 127 8.71 -6.12 -7.11
CA PRO A 127 7.94 -7.36 -7.21
C PRO A 127 7.26 -7.45 -8.59
N GLN A 128 7.21 -8.66 -9.15
CA GLN A 128 6.82 -8.93 -10.55
C GLN A 128 5.32 -8.64 -10.85
N ASN A 129 4.49 -8.36 -9.83
CA ASN A 129 3.04 -8.21 -9.95
C ASN A 129 2.54 -6.77 -9.66
N ALA A 130 3.19 -5.78 -10.27
CA ALA A 130 2.91 -4.35 -10.08
C ALA A 130 1.93 -3.76 -11.10
#